data_AF-A0A2U8VMQ5-F1
#
_entry.id   AF-A0A2U8VMQ5-F1
#
_cell.length_a   1.000
_cell.length_b   1.000
_cell.length_c   1.000
_cell.angle_alpha   90.00
_cell.angle_beta   90.00
_cell.angle_gamma   90.00
#
_symmetry.space_group_name_H-M   'P 1'
#
loop_
_entity.id
_entity.type
_entity.pdbx_description
1 polymer ?
#
loop_
_entity_poly.entity_id
_entity_poly.type
_entity_poly.pdbx_seq_one_letter_code
_entity_poly.pdbx_strand_id
1 'polypeptide(L)'
;MAQARIGLIAVGQRTKKRNRTKKRLGRLPPTPEFRSFGMRFHQDTDLEHDGLRDAAHSALRNFKGEERRRLRDFIGQVLQSDLSPDELRKLWGLTGSDVIFFEAKEFLAFLAFVHDQLRKGL
;
A
#
# COMPACT_ATOMS: atom_id res chain seq x y z
N MET A 1 8.11 -32.23 50.02
CA MET A 1 7.43 -32.93 48.91
C MET A 1 6.99 -31.89 47.88
N ALA A 2 7.54 -32.03 46.68
CA ALA A 2 7.08 -31.56 45.36
C ALA A 2 6.96 -30.06 44.99
N GLN A 3 7.41 -29.79 43.77
CA GLN A 3 7.61 -28.53 43.06
C GLN A 3 6.41 -28.13 42.17
N ALA A 4 6.35 -26.83 41.85
CA ALA A 4 5.97 -26.15 40.59
C ALA A 4 4.78 -26.65 39.73
N ARG A 5 3.96 -25.68 39.24
CA ARG A 5 3.78 -25.46 37.78
C ARG A 5 3.08 -24.15 37.41
N ILE A 6 3.75 -23.43 36.52
CA ILE A 6 3.35 -22.25 35.75
C ILE A 6 2.31 -22.64 34.70
N GLY A 7 1.31 -21.79 34.46
CA GLY A 7 0.36 -21.91 33.36
C GLY A 7 0.16 -20.56 32.66
N LEU A 8 1.11 -20.15 31.83
CA LEU A 8 1.03 -19.01 30.92
C LEU A 8 0.32 -19.49 29.63
N ILE A 9 -0.87 -18.96 29.29
CA ILE A 9 -1.56 -19.30 28.03
C ILE A 9 -1.95 -18.05 27.23
N ALA A 10 -1.56 -18.09 25.96
CA ALA A 10 -2.04 -17.32 24.81
C ALA A 10 -1.46 -15.90 24.55
N VAL A 11 -0.14 -15.78 24.39
CA VAL A 11 0.50 -14.70 23.59
C VAL A 11 1.39 -15.30 22.51
N GLY A 12 0.82 -16.11 21.60
CA GLY A 12 1.61 -16.89 20.63
C GLY A 12 1.27 -16.75 19.15
N GLN A 13 0.04 -16.33 18.81
CA GLN A 13 -0.44 -16.43 17.43
C GLN A 13 -0.48 -15.11 16.66
N ARG A 14 -0.66 -13.95 17.33
CA ARG A 14 -0.66 -12.63 16.66
C ARG A 14 0.73 -12.15 16.22
N THR A 15 1.79 -12.54 16.93
CA THR A 15 3.17 -12.08 16.67
C THR A 15 3.84 -12.81 15.50
N LYS A 16 3.59 -14.11 15.32
CA LYS A 16 4.19 -14.90 14.23
C LYS A 16 3.71 -14.49 12.83
N LYS A 17 2.40 -14.22 12.65
CA LYS A 17 1.86 -13.69 11.37
C LYS A 17 2.47 -12.32 11.05
N ARG A 18 2.54 -11.42 12.04
CA ARG A 18 3.15 -10.08 11.89
C ARG A 18 4.62 -10.14 11.43
N ASN A 19 5.42 -11.06 11.99
CA ASN A 19 6.82 -11.21 11.60
C ASN A 19 7.02 -11.84 10.22
N ARG A 20 6.17 -12.80 9.80
CA ARG A 20 6.23 -13.36 8.45
C ARG A 20 5.84 -12.34 7.39
N THR A 21 4.80 -11.54 7.66
CA THR A 21 4.41 -10.44 6.76
C THR A 21 5.45 -9.32 6.75
N LYS A 22 6.06 -8.95 7.89
CA LYS A 22 7.19 -8.00 7.90
C LYS A 22 8.39 -8.49 7.08
N LYS A 23 8.70 -9.80 7.14
CA LYS A 23 9.79 -10.41 6.35
C LYS A 23 9.50 -10.44 4.84
N ARG A 24 8.22 -10.53 4.42
CA ARG A 24 7.81 -10.49 3.00
C ARG A 24 7.58 -9.06 2.49
N LEU A 25 7.06 -8.15 3.30
CA LEU A 25 6.99 -6.72 2.97
C LEU A 25 8.39 -6.10 2.81
N GLY A 26 9.41 -6.69 3.45
CA GLY A 26 10.81 -6.38 3.19
C GLY A 26 11.27 -6.68 1.75
N ARG A 27 10.47 -7.36 0.92
CA ARG A 27 10.75 -7.58 -0.51
C ARG A 27 10.33 -6.39 -1.39
N LEU A 28 9.35 -5.60 -0.97
CA LEU A 28 8.79 -4.47 -1.71
C LEU A 28 8.42 -3.34 -0.72
N PRO A 29 9.42 -2.67 -0.12
CA PRO A 29 9.16 -1.51 0.73
C PRO A 29 8.56 -0.37 -0.12
N PRO A 30 7.58 0.39 0.40
CA PRO A 30 7.02 1.51 -0.33
C PRO A 30 8.09 2.57 -0.58
N THR A 31 8.30 2.92 -1.85
CA THR A 31 9.25 3.95 -2.28
C THR A 31 8.81 5.33 -1.78
N PRO A 32 9.72 6.31 -1.67
CA PRO A 32 9.37 7.68 -1.33
C PRO A 32 8.27 8.24 -2.22
N GLU A 33 8.35 7.99 -3.53
CA GLU A 33 7.38 8.46 -4.51
C GLU A 33 6.00 7.84 -4.29
N PHE A 34 5.94 6.54 -3.95
CA PHE A 34 4.69 5.85 -3.64
C PHE A 34 4.05 6.35 -2.33
N ARG A 35 4.86 6.66 -1.33
CA ARG A 35 4.37 7.30 -0.09
C ARG A 35 3.82 8.69 -0.37
N SER A 36 4.60 9.52 -1.07
CA SER A 36 4.18 10.86 -1.49
C SER A 36 2.89 10.83 -2.30
N PHE A 37 2.68 9.78 -3.11
CA PHE A 37 1.45 9.58 -3.85
C PHE A 37 0.28 9.27 -2.92
N GLY A 38 0.42 8.29 -2.02
CA GLY A 38 -0.64 7.93 -1.08
C GLY A 38 -1.02 9.03 -0.09
N MET A 39 -0.08 9.87 0.34
CA MET A 39 -0.37 11.03 1.20
C MET A 39 -1.31 12.08 0.56
N ARG A 40 -1.51 12.03 -0.76
CA ARG A 40 -2.47 12.93 -1.44
C ARG A 40 -3.92 12.49 -1.29
N PHE A 41 -4.17 11.30 -0.74
CA PHE A 41 -5.50 10.74 -0.53
C PHE A 41 -5.84 10.86 0.96
N HIS A 42 -6.24 12.06 1.37
CA HIS A 42 -6.68 12.41 2.72
C HIS A 42 -8.20 12.35 2.85
N GLN A 43 -8.72 12.49 4.06
CA GLN A 43 -10.16 12.37 4.34
C GLN A 43 -11.06 13.28 3.46
N ASP A 44 -10.59 14.49 3.14
CA ASP A 44 -11.33 15.45 2.32
C ASP A 44 -11.18 15.26 0.80
N THR A 45 -10.46 14.23 0.34
CA THR A 45 -10.26 13.98 -1.08
C THR A 45 -11.57 13.82 -1.85
N ASP A 46 -12.62 13.26 -1.24
CA ASP A 46 -13.94 13.11 -1.86
C ASP A 46 -14.73 14.43 -1.94
N LEU A 47 -14.29 15.49 -1.22
CA LEU A 47 -14.86 16.84 -1.31
C LEU A 47 -14.17 17.68 -2.39
N GLU A 48 -12.91 17.35 -2.72
CA GLU A 48 -12.09 18.08 -3.68
C GLU A 48 -12.17 17.52 -5.10
N HIS A 49 -12.60 16.26 -5.23
CA HIS A 49 -12.58 15.50 -6.48
C HIS A 49 -13.89 14.75 -6.71
N ASP A 50 -14.27 14.61 -7.99
CA ASP A 50 -15.45 13.83 -8.42
C ASP A 50 -15.26 12.30 -8.25
N GLY A 51 -14.23 11.90 -7.50
CA GLY A 51 -13.95 10.53 -7.11
C GLY A 51 -12.46 10.16 -7.20
N LEU A 52 -12.17 8.93 -6.77
CA LEU A 52 -10.81 8.42 -6.59
C LEU A 52 -9.93 8.48 -7.85
N ARG A 53 -10.52 8.32 -9.05
CA ARG A 53 -9.77 8.41 -10.32
C ARG A 53 -9.37 9.84 -10.65
N ASP A 54 -10.24 10.81 -10.39
CA ASP A 54 -9.93 12.23 -10.57
C ASP A 54 -8.89 12.70 -9.56
N ALA A 55 -9.04 12.29 -8.29
CA ALA A 55 -8.03 12.50 -7.25
C ALA A 55 -6.65 11.95 -7.66
N ALA A 56 -6.61 10.74 -8.25
CA ALA A 56 -5.37 10.19 -8.76
C ALA A 56 -4.78 11.01 -9.93
N HIS A 57 -5.60 11.49 -10.86
CA HIS A 57 -5.12 12.40 -11.92
C HIS A 57 -4.50 13.67 -11.33
N SER A 58 -5.16 14.30 -10.37
CA SER A 58 -4.66 15.48 -9.66
C SER A 58 -3.34 15.17 -8.94
N ALA A 59 -3.29 14.09 -8.16
CA ALA A 59 -2.09 13.66 -7.45
C ALA A 59 -0.89 13.47 -8.41
N LEU A 60 -1.12 12.82 -9.56
CA LEU A 60 -0.10 12.55 -10.56
C LEU A 60 0.49 13.81 -11.23
N ARG A 61 -0.21 14.95 -11.23
CA ARG A 61 0.33 16.22 -11.78
C ARG A 61 1.54 16.74 -11.01
N ASN A 62 1.70 16.31 -9.76
CA ASN A 62 2.82 16.69 -8.91
C ASN A 62 4.10 15.89 -9.18
N PHE A 63 4.02 14.79 -9.93
CA PHE A 63 5.17 13.92 -10.22
C PHE A 63 5.75 14.22 -11.60
N LYS A 64 7.04 14.57 -11.66
CA LYS A 64 7.74 14.93 -12.90
C LYS A 64 9.01 14.11 -13.10
N GLY A 65 9.39 13.93 -14.38
CA GLY A 65 10.66 13.30 -14.76
C GLY A 65 10.89 11.94 -14.08
N GLU A 66 12.01 11.83 -13.35
CA GLU A 66 12.44 10.61 -12.68
C GLU A 66 11.48 10.14 -11.57
N GLU A 67 10.83 11.04 -10.84
CA GLU A 67 9.87 10.66 -9.79
C GLU A 67 8.68 9.91 -10.40
N ARG A 68 8.20 10.39 -11.55
CA ARG A 68 7.12 9.75 -12.31
C ARG A 68 7.52 8.34 -12.76
N ARG A 69 8.75 8.18 -13.26
CA ARG A 69 9.31 6.89 -13.70
C ARG A 69 9.44 5.91 -12.53
N ARG A 70 9.98 6.35 -11.39
CA ARG A 70 10.12 5.52 -10.19
C ARG A 70 8.77 5.10 -9.62
N LEU A 71 7.79 6.01 -9.58
CA LEU A 71 6.43 5.67 -9.16
C LEU A 71 5.81 4.63 -10.09
N ARG A 72 5.96 4.80 -11.41
CA ARG A 72 5.49 3.84 -12.41
C ARG A 72 6.10 2.46 -12.19
N ASP A 73 7.42 2.40 -12.08
CA ASP A 73 8.15 1.15 -11.99
C ASP A 73 7.81 0.41 -10.69
N PHE A 74 7.68 1.15 -9.58
CA PHE A 74 7.24 0.58 -8.31
C PHE A 74 5.83 0.00 -8.40
N ILE A 75 4.87 0.76 -8.96
CA ILE A 75 3.50 0.25 -9.14
C ILE A 75 3.48 -0.96 -10.07
N GLY A 76 4.29 -0.96 -11.13
CA GLY A 76 4.46 -2.12 -12.01
C GLY A 76 4.94 -3.37 -11.27
N GLN A 77 5.90 -3.22 -10.35
CA GLN A 77 6.36 -4.34 -9.51
C GLN A 77 5.25 -4.84 -8.58
N VAL A 78 4.45 -3.94 -7.99
CA VAL A 78 3.31 -4.34 -7.14
C VAL A 78 2.27 -5.12 -7.94
N LEU A 79 1.93 -4.66 -9.16
CA LEU A 79 0.97 -5.34 -10.04
C LEU A 79 1.44 -6.73 -10.50
N GLN A 80 2.75 -6.95 -10.59
CA GLN A 80 3.33 -8.24 -10.97
C GLN A 80 3.64 -9.16 -9.78
N SER A 81 3.47 -8.65 -8.55
CA SER A 81 3.84 -9.37 -7.33
C SER A 81 2.80 -10.43 -6.92
N ASP A 82 3.25 -11.40 -6.12
CA ASP A 82 2.41 -12.42 -5.46
C ASP A 82 1.91 -11.96 -4.07
N LEU A 83 1.81 -10.65 -3.84
CA LEU A 83 1.38 -10.11 -2.55
C LEU A 83 -0.07 -10.49 -2.26
N SER A 84 -0.28 -11.02 -1.06
CA SER A 84 -1.61 -11.35 -0.55
C SER A 84 -2.44 -10.07 -0.30
N PRO A 85 -3.78 -10.17 -0.23
CA PRO A 85 -4.65 -9.05 0.11
C PRO A 85 -4.22 -8.30 1.39
N ASP A 86 -3.81 -9.03 2.43
CA ASP A 86 -3.30 -8.45 3.68
C ASP A 86 -1.98 -7.68 3.49
N GLU A 87 -1.11 -8.13 2.59
CA GLU A 87 0.16 -7.47 2.27
C GLU A 87 -0.08 -6.19 1.46
N LEU A 88 -1.00 -6.24 0.48
CA LEU A 88 -1.40 -5.08 -0.30
C LEU A 88 -2.03 -3.99 0.58
N ARG A 89 -2.93 -4.38 1.49
CA ARG A 89 -3.55 -3.44 2.45
C ARG A 89 -2.50 -2.82 3.38
N LYS A 90 -1.52 -3.61 3.85
CA LYS A 90 -0.41 -3.08 4.65
C LYS A 90 0.47 -2.15 3.84
N LEU A 91 0.76 -2.48 2.59
CA LEU A 91 1.56 -1.64 1.71
C LEU A 91 0.90 -0.27 1.52
N TRP A 92 -0.41 -0.24 1.25
CA TRP A 92 -1.16 1.01 1.15
C TRP A 92 -1.17 1.78 2.48
N GLY A 93 -1.43 1.11 3.61
CA GLY A 93 -1.42 1.74 4.93
C GLY A 93 -0.07 2.34 5.35
N LEU A 94 1.04 1.92 4.75
CA LEU A 94 2.35 2.53 4.98
C LEU A 94 2.56 3.86 4.26
N THR A 95 1.66 4.23 3.35
CA THR A 95 1.71 5.53 2.66
C THR A 95 1.20 6.68 3.53
N GLY A 96 0.40 6.39 4.55
CA GLY A 96 -0.30 7.41 5.35
C GLY A 96 -1.58 7.93 4.70
N SER A 97 -2.10 7.27 3.66
CA SER A 97 -3.41 7.58 3.09
C SER A 97 -4.54 7.30 4.08
N ASP A 98 -5.52 8.21 4.11
CA ASP A 98 -6.78 8.03 4.85
C ASP A 98 -7.80 7.20 4.06
N VAL A 99 -7.65 7.10 2.73
CA VAL A 99 -8.51 6.29 1.87
C VAL A 99 -8.23 4.81 2.09
N ILE A 100 -9.28 4.03 2.34
CA ILE A 100 -9.20 2.59 2.61
C ILE A 100 -9.82 1.82 1.45
N PHE A 101 -9.04 0.90 0.86
CA PHE A 101 -9.57 -0.12 -0.03
C PHE A 101 -10.04 -1.32 0.77
N PHE A 102 -11.33 -1.68 0.65
CA PHE A 102 -11.90 -2.84 1.32
C PHE A 102 -11.52 -4.14 0.62
N GLU A 103 -11.44 -4.11 -0.71
CA GLU A 103 -11.08 -5.25 -1.52
C GLU A 103 -9.71 -5.08 -2.21
N ALA A 104 -8.88 -6.14 -2.18
CA ALA A 104 -7.61 -6.13 -2.90
C ALA A 104 -7.77 -5.95 -4.41
N LYS A 105 -8.88 -6.45 -4.99
CA LYS A 105 -9.18 -6.29 -6.42
C LYS A 105 -9.37 -4.81 -6.79
N GLU A 106 -10.02 -4.03 -5.93
CA GLU A 106 -10.26 -2.60 -6.15
C GLU A 106 -8.95 -1.83 -6.06
N PHE A 107 -8.12 -2.15 -5.06
CA PHE A 107 -6.80 -1.55 -4.93
C PHE A 107 -5.91 -1.85 -6.14
N LEU A 108 -5.86 -3.09 -6.61
CA LEU A 108 -5.09 -3.46 -7.79
C LEU A 108 -5.64 -2.81 -9.08
N ALA A 109 -6.96 -2.72 -9.24
CA ALA A 109 -7.58 -2.02 -10.36
C ALA A 109 -7.25 -0.51 -10.35
N PHE A 110 -7.23 0.09 -9.16
CA PHE A 110 -6.81 1.47 -8.96
C PHE A 110 -5.33 1.66 -9.33
N LEU A 111 -4.44 0.80 -8.83
CA LEU A 111 -3.02 0.84 -9.19
C LEU A 111 -2.78 0.62 -10.68
N ALA A 112 -3.53 -0.29 -11.32
CA ALA A 112 -3.46 -0.52 -12.76
C ALA A 112 -3.85 0.75 -13.56
N PHE A 113 -4.90 1.43 -13.11
CA PHE A 113 -5.28 2.73 -13.68
C PHE A 113 -4.17 3.77 -13.52
N VAL A 114 -3.62 3.93 -12.31
CA VAL A 114 -2.52 4.88 -12.04
C VAL A 114 -1.30 4.56 -12.91
N HIS A 115 -0.94 3.28 -13.05
CA HIS A 115 0.16 2.82 -13.88
C HIS A 115 -0.04 3.13 -15.37
N ASP A 116 -1.27 2.97 -15.89
CA ASP A 116 -1.62 3.36 -17.26
C ASP A 116 -1.48 4.87 -17.47
N GLN A 117 -1.96 5.68 -16.52
CA GLN A 117 -1.80 7.14 -16.58
C GLN A 117 -0.32 7.55 -16.56
N LEU A 118 0.48 6.90 -15.73
CA LEU A 118 1.92 7.15 -15.64
C LEU A 118 2.63 6.88 -16.97
N ARG A 119 2.23 5.82 -17.71
CA ARG A 119 2.76 5.48 -19.04
C ARG A 119 2.39 6.49 -20.11
N LYS A 120 1.16 7.02 -20.10
CA LYS A 120 0.68 8.00 -21.08
C LYS A 120 1.37 9.38 -20.97
N GLY A 121 1.98 9.68 -19.83
CA GLY A 121 2.65 10.95 -19.56
C GLY A 121 4.17 10.90 -19.61
N LEU A 122 4.74 9.87 -20.25
CA LEU A 122 6.17 9.72 -20.55
C LEU A 122 6.39 9.82 -22.05
#